data_AF-A0A2G2W075-F1
#
_entry.id   AF-A0A2G2W075-F1
#
_cell.length_a   1.000
_cell.length_b   1.000
_cell.length_c   1.000
_cell.angle_alpha   90.00
_cell.angle_beta   90.00
_cell.angle_gamma   90.00
#
_symmetry.space_group_name_H-M   'P 1'
#
loop_
_entity.id
_entity.type
_entity.pdbx_description
1 polymer ?
#
loop_
_entity_poly.entity_id
_entity_poly.type
_entity_poly.pdbx_seq_one_letter_code
_entity_poly.pdbx_strand_id
1 'polypeptide(L)'
;MMTTNITKSVNAMLIDESEYPMASIFNSIAKRFDEIFRERRAYGLKCKDNKFVSAVEKILKDNMSEGDSFYVENISGDERQYTVFESGCMAKVDLLEQLCSYRKFDLVKIP
;
A
#
# COMPACT_ATOMS: atom_id res chain seq x y z
N MET A 1 25.11 35.57 27.90
CA MET A 1 24.21 35.13 28.98
C MET A 1 22.96 34.55 28.32
N MET A 2 22.77 33.24 28.38
CA MET A 2 21.72 32.53 27.64
C MET A 2 20.39 32.75 28.38
N THR A 3 19.57 33.68 27.92
CA THR A 3 18.19 33.84 28.40
C THR A 3 17.33 32.77 27.74
N THR A 4 17.47 31.52 28.19
CA THR A 4 16.55 30.46 27.79
C THR A 4 15.17 30.84 28.32
N ASN A 5 14.34 31.36 27.42
CA ASN A 5 13.00 31.88 27.69
C ASN A 5 12.21 30.84 28.50
N ILE A 6 11.88 31.16 29.76
CA ILE A 6 11.12 30.30 30.68
C ILE A 6 9.84 29.77 30.01
N THR A 7 9.19 30.60 29.19
CA THR A 7 8.01 30.23 28.39
C THR A 7 8.28 29.07 27.42
N LYS A 8 9.46 29.01 26.80
CA LYS A 8 9.84 27.88 25.93
C LYS A 8 10.02 26.59 26.72
N SER A 9 10.65 26.66 27.89
CA SER A 9 10.84 25.49 28.77
C SER A 9 9.51 24.95 29.27
N VAL A 10 8.60 25.83 29.71
CA VAL A 10 7.27 25.44 30.20
C VAL A 10 6.42 24.81 29.09
N ASN A 11 6.43 25.39 27.88
CA ASN A 11 5.72 24.79 26.74
C ASN A 11 6.27 23.42 26.34
N ALA A 12 7.59 23.21 26.41
CA ALA A 12 8.19 21.91 26.10
C ALA A 12 7.75 20.81 27.09
N MET A 13 7.71 21.11 28.38
CA MET A 13 7.25 20.17 29.41
C MET A 13 5.75 19.84 29.25
N LEU A 14 4.92 20.83 28.92
CA LEU A 14 3.49 20.62 28.69
C LEU A 14 3.21 19.76 27.44
N ILE A 15 4.03 19.89 26.39
CA ILE A 15 3.91 19.05 25.19
C ILE A 15 4.26 17.60 25.52
N ASP A 16 5.40 17.36 26.17
CA ASP A 16 5.85 16.02 26.59
C ASP A 16 4.82 15.32 27.50
N GLU A 17 4.28 16.07 28.46
CA GLU A 17 3.25 15.57 29.39
C GLU A 17 1.89 15.36 28.73
N SER A 18 1.59 16.01 27.60
CA SER A 18 0.38 15.76 26.80
C SER A 18 0.53 14.60 25.81
N GLU A 19 1.74 14.38 25.33
CA GLU A 19 2.07 13.32 24.37
C GLU A 19 1.99 11.94 25.04
N TYR A 20 2.39 11.83 26.31
CA TYR A 20 2.34 10.58 27.08
C TYR A 20 0.90 10.03 27.32
N PRO A 21 -0.08 10.83 27.79
CA PRO A 21 -1.49 10.43 27.85
C PRO A 21 -2.09 10.14 26.48
N MET A 22 -1.76 10.92 25.46
CA MET A 22 -2.28 10.73 24.10
C MET A 22 -1.77 9.43 23.48
N ALA A 23 -0.48 9.12 23.64
CA ALA A 23 0.08 7.83 23.23
C ALA A 23 -0.63 6.66 23.92
N SER A 24 -0.93 6.77 25.21
CA SER A 24 -1.68 5.75 25.95
C SER A 24 -3.11 5.55 25.42
N ILE A 25 -3.80 6.64 25.06
CA ILE A 25 -5.13 6.61 24.45
C ILE A 25 -5.08 5.94 23.08
N PHE A 26 -4.15 6.36 22.20
CA PHE A 26 -3.99 5.76 20.88
C PHE A 26 -3.62 4.28 20.95
N ASN A 27 -2.72 3.91 21.86
CA ASN A 27 -2.37 2.50 22.10
C ASN A 27 -3.59 1.69 22.57
N SER A 28 -4.42 2.27 23.43
CA SER A 28 -5.66 1.63 23.89
C SER A 28 -6.68 1.46 22.75
N ILE A 29 -6.79 2.45 21.86
CA ILE A 29 -7.63 2.38 20.66
C ILE A 29 -7.12 1.29 19.71
N ALA A 30 -5.82 1.29 19.38
CA ALA A 30 -5.20 0.30 18.51
C ALA A 30 -5.42 -1.13 19.04
N LYS A 31 -5.22 -1.33 20.35
CA LYS A 31 -5.48 -2.62 21.00
C LYS A 31 -6.94 -3.07 20.87
N ARG A 32 -7.91 -2.15 21.01
CA ARG A 32 -9.34 -2.47 20.85
C ARG A 32 -9.68 -2.86 19.41
N PHE A 33 -9.12 -2.16 18.42
CA PHE A 33 -9.29 -2.54 17.02
C PHE A 33 -8.72 -3.94 16.76
N ASP A 34 -7.50 -4.22 17.23
CA ASP A 34 -6.87 -5.52 17.07
C ASP A 34 -7.68 -6.67 17.68
N GLU A 35 -8.25 -6.46 18.88
CA GLU A 35 -9.15 -7.42 19.53
C GLU A 35 -10.38 -7.71 18.67
N ILE A 36 -11.07 -6.66 18.17
CA ILE A 36 -12.26 -6.79 17.32
C ILE A 36 -11.92 -7.53 16.02
N PHE A 37 -10.79 -7.20 15.38
CA PHE A 37 -10.36 -7.86 14.15
C PHE A 37 -10.06 -9.35 14.39
N ARG A 38 -9.37 -9.68 15.49
CA ARG A 38 -9.10 -11.09 15.85
C ARG A 38 -10.37 -11.86 16.10
N GLU A 39 -11.32 -11.29 16.84
CA GLU A 39 -12.61 -11.93 17.12
C GLU A 39 -13.42 -12.18 15.84
N ARG A 40 -13.53 -11.16 14.97
CA ARG A 40 -14.20 -11.30 13.67
C ARG A 40 -13.53 -12.33 12.78
N ARG A 41 -12.20 -12.38 12.75
CA ARG A 41 -11.43 -13.38 11.99
C ARG A 41 -11.70 -14.79 12.52
N ALA A 42 -11.68 -14.98 13.84
CA ALA A 42 -11.98 -16.26 14.46
C ALA A 42 -13.44 -16.71 14.21
N TYR A 43 -14.39 -15.77 14.30
CA TYR A 43 -15.79 -16.02 13.98
C TYR A 43 -15.97 -16.42 12.51
N GLY A 44 -15.34 -15.66 11.59
CA GLY A 44 -15.24 -16.00 10.18
C GLY A 44 -14.72 -17.43 10.03
N LEU A 45 -13.48 -17.71 10.43
CA LEU A 45 -12.86 -19.04 10.33
C LEU A 45 -13.72 -20.20 10.87
N LYS A 46 -14.51 -19.98 11.92
CA LYS A 46 -15.41 -20.99 12.51
C LYS A 46 -16.68 -21.23 11.68
N CYS A 47 -17.13 -20.25 10.90
CA CYS A 47 -18.25 -20.41 9.99
C CYS A 47 -17.84 -21.31 8.81
N LYS A 48 -18.48 -22.48 8.65
CA LYS A 48 -18.16 -23.42 7.54
C LYS A 48 -18.44 -22.83 6.14
N ASP A 49 -19.29 -21.80 6.05
CA ASP A 49 -19.74 -21.18 4.80
C ASP A 49 -19.05 -19.84 4.51
N ASN A 50 -17.73 -19.78 4.71
CA ASN A 50 -16.89 -18.60 4.50
C ASN A 50 -16.70 -18.18 3.04
N LYS A 51 -17.77 -18.16 2.25
CA LYS A 51 -17.77 -17.70 0.85
C LYS A 51 -17.13 -16.32 0.72
N PHE A 52 -17.29 -15.44 1.71
CA PHE A 52 -16.69 -14.10 1.71
C PHE A 52 -15.17 -14.09 1.94
N VAL A 53 -14.67 -14.86 2.92
CA VAL A 53 -13.22 -14.97 3.17
C VAL A 53 -12.55 -15.61 1.96
N SER A 54 -13.14 -16.70 1.44
CA SER A 54 -12.64 -17.36 0.24
C SER A 54 -12.72 -16.46 -1.01
N ALA A 55 -13.75 -15.60 -1.16
CA ALA A 55 -13.83 -14.66 -2.27
C ALA A 55 -12.76 -13.57 -2.20
N VAL A 56 -12.52 -13.00 -1.02
CA VAL A 56 -11.45 -11.99 -0.84
C VAL A 56 -10.08 -12.61 -1.00
N GLU A 57 -9.83 -13.79 -0.41
CA GLU A 57 -8.58 -14.53 -0.59
C GLU A 57 -8.37 -14.92 -2.06
N LYS A 58 -9.43 -15.33 -2.76
CA LYS A 58 -9.37 -15.63 -4.19
C LYS A 58 -9.06 -14.37 -5.00
N ILE A 59 -9.71 -13.23 -4.74
CA ILE A 59 -9.40 -11.97 -5.42
C ILE A 59 -7.95 -11.56 -5.16
N LEU A 60 -7.47 -11.66 -3.91
CA LEU A 60 -6.08 -11.34 -3.58
C LEU A 60 -5.10 -12.28 -4.29
N LYS A 61 -5.42 -13.58 -4.37
CA LYS A 61 -4.61 -14.58 -5.05
C LYS A 61 -4.61 -14.38 -6.57
N ASP A 62 -5.78 -14.11 -7.16
CA ASP A 62 -5.94 -13.84 -8.58
C ASP A 62 -5.16 -12.56 -8.93
N ASN A 63 -5.32 -11.47 -8.16
CA ASN A 63 -4.56 -10.23 -8.31
C ASN A 63 -3.05 -10.40 -8.11
N MET A 64 -2.61 -11.28 -7.18
CA MET A 64 -1.18 -11.60 -7.01
C MET A 64 -0.63 -12.38 -8.21
N SER A 65 -1.41 -13.31 -8.76
CA SER A 65 -1.01 -14.04 -9.98
C SER A 65 -1.07 -13.19 -11.25
N GLU A 66 -1.92 -12.16 -11.27
CA GLU A 66 -2.00 -11.17 -12.36
C GLU A 66 -0.93 -10.08 -12.21
N GLY A 67 -0.50 -9.77 -10.98
CA GLY A 67 0.63 -8.87 -10.70
C GLY A 67 1.96 -9.39 -11.23
N ASP A 68 2.13 -10.72 -11.29
CA ASP A 68 3.27 -11.39 -11.95
C ASP A 68 3.16 -11.42 -13.50
N SER A 69 2.09 -10.89 -14.10
CA SER A 69 1.93 -10.84 -15.56
C SER A 69 2.65 -9.65 -16.22
N PHE A 70 3.10 -8.69 -15.41
CA PHE A 70 3.77 -7.50 -15.92
C PHE A 70 5.29 -7.74 -16.02
N TYR A 71 5.78 -7.78 -17.25
CA TYR A 71 7.22 -7.82 -17.51
C TYR A 71 7.71 -6.41 -17.85
N VAL A 72 8.79 -5.94 -17.22
CA VAL A 72 9.31 -4.58 -17.42
C VAL A 72 10.74 -4.64 -17.98
N GLU A 73 10.96 -4.00 -19.13
CA GLU A 73 12.29 -3.86 -19.73
C GLU A 73 12.72 -2.39 -19.81
N ASN A 74 14.01 -2.17 -19.58
CA ASN A 74 14.65 -0.90 -19.89
C ASN A 74 15.08 -0.90 -21.37
N ILE A 75 14.53 0.02 -22.17
CA ILE A 75 14.70 -0.01 -23.64
C ILE A 75 16.10 0.47 -24.07
N SER A 76 16.71 1.38 -23.33
CA SER A 76 17.85 2.18 -23.82
C SER A 76 19.11 2.09 -22.96
N GLY A 77 19.10 1.32 -21.87
CA GLY A 77 20.14 1.37 -20.85
C GLY A 77 20.15 2.68 -20.05
N ASP A 78 19.21 3.59 -20.34
CA ASP A 78 18.96 4.83 -19.62
C ASP A 78 17.80 4.59 -18.65
N GLU A 79 17.98 4.90 -17.37
CA GLU A 79 17.04 4.66 -16.27
C GLU A 79 15.72 5.47 -16.37
N ARG A 80 15.45 6.08 -17.53
CA ARG A 80 14.33 7.01 -17.75
C ARG A 80 13.18 6.40 -18.52
N GLN A 81 13.46 5.44 -19.40
CA GLN A 81 12.44 4.86 -20.30
C GLN A 81 12.27 3.37 -20.09
N TYR A 82 11.02 2.98 -19.82
CA TYR A 82 10.63 1.61 -19.53
C TYR A 82 9.54 1.16 -20.50
N THR A 83 9.63 -0.09 -20.94
CA THR A 83 8.51 -0.80 -21.53
C THR A 83 7.91 -1.73 -20.49
N VAL A 84 6.61 -1.57 -20.24
CA VAL A 84 5.82 -2.48 -19.42
C VAL A 84 4.97 -3.33 -20.35
N PHE A 85 5.13 -4.64 -20.26
CA PHE A 85 4.39 -5.64 -21.02
C PHE A 85 3.36 -6.29 -20.12
N GLU A 86 2.13 -6.39 -20.61
CA GLU A 86 1.03 -7.15 -20.02
C GLU A 86 0.47 -8.07 -21.13
N SER A 87 -0.27 -9.12 -20.79
CA SER A 87 -0.83 -10.04 -21.79
C SER A 87 -1.58 -9.31 -22.92
N GLY A 88 -0.96 -9.23 -24.10
CA GLY A 88 -1.48 -8.54 -25.29
C GLY A 88 -1.38 -7.01 -25.29
N CYS A 89 -0.75 -6.39 -24.29
CA CYS A 89 -0.64 -4.95 -24.19
C CYS A 89 0.80 -4.51 -23.87
N MET A 90 1.17 -3.34 -24.39
CA MET A 90 2.48 -2.75 -24.15
C MET A 90 2.30 -1.28 -23.80
N ALA A 91 2.94 -0.83 -22.72
CA ALA A 91 3.03 0.57 -22.36
C ALA A 91 4.48 1.04 -22.38
N LYS A 92 4.75 2.19 -22.97
CA LYS A 92 6.03 2.90 -22.80
C LYS A 92 5.84 4.01 -21.81
N VAL A 93 6.71 4.04 -20.81
CA VAL A 93 6.69 5.01 -19.71
C VAL A 93 8.00 5.80 -19.74
N ASP A 94 7.88 7.13 -19.81
CA ASP A 94 8.98 8.06 -19.61
C ASP A 94 8.81 8.75 -18.25
N LEU A 95 9.73 8.47 -17.33
CA LEU A 95 9.65 8.98 -15.96
C LEU A 95 9.95 10.48 -15.86
N LEU A 96 10.77 11.03 -16.78
CA LEU A 96 11.19 12.42 -16.72
C LEU A 96 10.11 13.34 -17.26
N GLU A 97 9.50 12.95 -18.38
CA GLU A 97 8.39 13.68 -18.99
C GLU A 97 7.03 13.35 -18.32
N GLN A 98 6.99 12.36 -17.43
CA GLN A 98 5.78 11.82 -16.80
C GLN A 98 4.72 11.38 -17.81
N LEU A 99 5.17 10.83 -18.94
CA LEU A 99 4.31 10.40 -20.03
C LEU A 99 4.20 8.88 -20.07
N CYS A 100 2.98 8.40 -20.33
CA CYS A 100 2.70 6.99 -20.58
C CYS A 100 1.94 6.87 -21.90
N SER A 101 2.43 6.00 -22.78
CA SER A 101 1.75 5.65 -24.04
C SER A 101 1.40 4.17 -24.02
N TYR A 102 0.15 3.83 -24.30
CA TYR A 102 -0.37 2.47 -24.24
C TYR A 102 -0.77 1.99 -25.64
N ARG A 103 -0.42 0.74 -25.95
CA ARG A 103 -0.80 0.06 -27.18
C ARG A 103 -1.33 -1.33 -26.86
N LYS A 104 -2.56 -1.59 -27.31
CA LYS A 104 -3.19 -2.91 -27.25
C LYS A 104 -2.98 -3.63 -28.58
N PHE A 105 -2.48 -4.86 -28.51
CA PHE A 105 -2.31 -5.72 -29.67
C PHE A 105 -3.41 -6.78 -29.70
N ASP A 106 -3.94 -7.04 -30.90
CA ASP A 106 -4.79 -8.20 -31.13
C ASP A 106 -3.88 -9.37 -31.49
N LEU A 107 -3.50 -10.17 -30.47
CA LEU A 107 -2.56 -11.28 -30.62
C LEU A 107 -3.02 -12.33 -31.63
N VAL A 108 -4.34 -12.41 -31.92
CA VAL A 108 -4.92 -13.35 -32.89
C VAL A 108 -4.61 -12.94 -34.34
N LYS A 109 -4.20 -11.68 -34.56
CA LYS A 109 -3.94 -11.11 -35.91
C LYS A 109 -2.46 -10.90 -36.22
N ILE A 110 -1.56 -11.30 -35.32
CA ILE A 110 -0.12 -11.27 -35.56
C ILE A 110 0.25 -12.63 -36.20
N PRO A 111 0.65 -12.68 -37.48
CA PRO A 111 0.98 -13.93 -38.17
C PRO A 111 2.23 -14.61 -37.61
#